data_AF-A0A7Y4GXH7-F1
#
_entry.id   AF-A0A7Y4GXH7-F1
#
_cell.length_a   1.000
_cell.length_b   1.000
_cell.length_c   1.000
_cell.angle_alpha   90.00
_cell.angle_beta   90.00
_cell.angle_gamma   90.00
#
_symmetry.space_group_name_H-M   'P 1'
#
loop_
_entity.id
_entity.type
_entity.pdbx_description
1 polymer ?
#
loop_
_entity_poly.entity_id
_entity_poly.type
_entity_poly.pdbx_seq_one_letter_code
_entity_poly.pdbx_strand_id
1 'polypeptide(L)' 'MKTTRTPTLEERIKQVRADIEAIIDARVDVVAKESPGVPPGVIRNLLTARAPACPCAQFLELNNKA' A
#
# COMPACT_ATOMS: atom_id res chain seq x y z
N MET A 1 -27.79 -23.31 -0.10
CA MET A 1 -26.41 -23.37 -0.61
C MET A 1 -25.96 -21.95 -0.94
N LYS A 2 -24.96 -21.40 -0.25
CA LYS A 2 -24.37 -20.11 -0.64
C LYS A 2 -23.40 -20.41 -1.77
N THR A 3 -23.76 -20.02 -2.99
CA THR A 3 -22.87 -20.06 -4.15
C THR A 3 -21.75 -19.04 -3.90
N THR A 4 -20.57 -19.51 -3.54
CA THR A 4 -19.37 -18.67 -3.49
C THR A 4 -19.02 -18.32 -4.92
N ARG A 5 -19.42 -17.13 -5.36
CA ARG A 5 -19.04 -16.61 -6.67
C ARG A 5 -17.54 -16.38 -6.67
N THR A 6 -16.84 -16.98 -7.64
CA THR A 6 -15.43 -16.66 -7.88
C THR A 6 -15.33 -15.19 -8.30
N PRO A 7 -14.51 -14.37 -7.62
CA PRO A 7 -14.37 -12.96 -7.96
C PRO A 7 -13.71 -12.82 -9.35
N THR A 8 -14.14 -11.81 -10.10
CA THR A 8 -13.55 -11.50 -11.41
C THR A 8 -12.11 -11.02 -11.25
N LEU A 9 -11.38 -10.98 -12.37
CA LEU A 9 -10.01 -10.46 -12.37
C LEU A 9 -9.98 -9.00 -11.91
N GLU A 10 -10.94 -8.17 -12.32
CA GLU A 10 -11.05 -6.76 -11.94
C GLU A 10 -11.31 -6.60 -10.44
N GLU A 11 -12.18 -7.43 -9.87
CA GLU A 11 -12.46 -7.46 -8.43
C GLU A 11 -11.20 -7.82 -7.64
N ARG A 12 -10.46 -8.83 -8.10
CA ARG A 12 -9.18 -9.24 -7.51
C ARG A 12 -8.13 -8.13 -7.62
N ILE A 13 -8.03 -7.46 -8.76
CA ILE A 13 -7.10 -6.32 -8.94
C ILE A 13 -7.46 -5.19 -7.98
N LYS A 14 -8.75 -4.86 -7.83
CA LYS A 14 -9.20 -3.83 -6.88
C LYS A 14 -8.86 -4.21 -5.45
N GLN A 15 -9.09 -5.46 -5.07
CA GLN A 15 -8.77 -5.94 -3.73
C GLN A 15 -7.27 -5.86 -3.46
N VAL A 16 -6.43 -6.38 -4.36
CA VAL A 16 -4.97 -6.31 -4.22
C VAL A 16 -4.48 -4.87 -4.11
N ARG A 17 -5.04 -3.93 -4.88
CA ARG A 17 -4.69 -2.52 -4.76
C ARG A 17 -5.08 -1.95 -3.39
N ALA A 18 -6.27 -2.27 -2.89
CA ALA A 18 -6.71 -1.83 -1.56
C ALA A 18 -5.80 -2.39 -0.45
N ASP A 19 -5.41 -3.67 -0.54
CA ASP A 19 -4.52 -4.30 0.42
C ASP A 19 -3.14 -3.61 0.43
N ILE A 20 -2.62 -3.24 -0.74
CA ILE A 20 -1.37 -2.50 -0.88
C ILE A 20 -1.45 -1.10 -0.26
N GLU A 21 -2.53 -0.35 -0.53
CA GLU A 21 -2.72 0.98 0.07
C GLU A 21 -2.77 0.89 1.61
N ALA A 22 -3.44 -0.13 2.16
CA ALA A 22 -3.46 -0.36 3.60
C ALA A 22 -2.06 -0.64 4.17
N ILE A 23 -1.22 -1.37 3.45
CA ILE A 23 0.18 -1.62 3.85
C ILE A 23 0.99 -0.32 3.83
N ILE A 24 0.80 0.52 2.81
CA ILE A 24 1.46 1.83 2.71
C ILE A 24 1.03 2.72 3.88
N ASP A 25 -0.28 2.84 4.13
CA ASP A 25 -0.82 3.66 5.23
C ASP A 25 -0.31 3.17 6.60
N ALA A 26 -0.29 1.85 6.84
CA ALA A 26 0.29 1.29 8.06
C ALA A 26 1.79 1.63 8.21
N ARG A 27 2.55 1.64 7.10
CA ARG A 27 3.96 2.05 7.14
C ARG A 27 4.12 3.55 7.41
N VAL A 28 3.25 4.39 6.86
CA VAL A 28 3.22 5.83 7.15
C VAL A 28 3.02 6.05 8.65
N ASP A 29 2.09 5.36 9.28
CA ASP A 29 1.83 5.48 10.72
C ASP A 29 3.03 5.08 11.58
N VAL A 30 3.76 4.02 11.19
CA VAL A 30 4.98 3.60 11.89
C VAL A 30 6.05 4.69 11.78
N VAL A 31 6.35 5.16 10.57
CA VAL A 31 7.39 6.18 10.34
C VAL A 31 7.02 7.51 10.98
N ALA A 32 5.74 7.89 11.00
CA ALA A 32 5.28 9.12 11.62
C ALA A 32 5.53 9.15 13.14
N LYS A 33 5.42 8.00 13.83
CA LYS A 33 5.76 7.88 15.26
C LYS A 33 7.25 8.09 15.51
N GLU A 34 8.09 7.70 14.56
CA GLU A 34 9.56 7.81 14.63
C GLU A 34 10.06 9.19 14.17
N SER A 35 9.24 9.95 13.44
CA SER A 35 9.60 11.22 12.79
C SER A 35 8.68 12.38 13.22
N PRO A 36 8.76 12.85 14.48
CA PRO A 36 7.90 13.92 14.97
C PRO A 36 8.09 15.21 14.16
N GLY A 37 6.98 15.82 13.75
CA GLY A 37 6.96 17.06 12.97
C GLY A 37 6.98 16.88 11.45
N VAL A 38 7.13 15.65 10.93
CA VAL A 38 7.01 15.37 9.50
C VAL A 38 5.55 15.06 9.15
N PRO A 39 4.93 15.76 8.17
CA PRO A 39 3.56 15.47 7.79
C PRO A 39 3.39 14.07 7.16
N PRO A 40 2.31 13.32 7.49
CA PRO A 40 2.05 11.98 6.92
C PRO A 40 2.05 11.93 5.40
N GLY A 41 1.54 12.98 4.73
CA GLY A 41 1.55 13.07 3.27
C GLY A 41 2.96 13.11 2.67
N VAL A 42 3.91 13.76 3.35
CA VAL A 42 5.33 13.78 2.93
C VAL A 42 5.94 12.40 3.10
N ILE A 43 5.66 11.72 4.21
CA ILE A 43 6.12 10.35 4.47
C ILE A 43 5.59 9.40 3.38
N ARG A 44 4.28 9.46 3.07
CA ARG A 44 3.66 8.65 2.01
C ARG A 44 4.33 8.90 0.66
N ASN A 45 4.56 10.17 0.31
CA ASN A 45 5.23 10.53 -0.94
C ASN A 45 6.65 9.92 -1.00
N LEU A 46 7.43 9.99 0.08
CA LEU A 46 8.77 9.40 0.13
C LEU A 46 8.74 7.88 -0.02
N LEU A 47 7.80 7.20 0.64
CA LEU A 47 7.64 5.75 0.56
C LEU A 47 7.26 5.27 -0.86
N THR A 48 6.48 6.09 -1.57
CA THR A 48 5.93 5.72 -2.89
C THR A 48 6.71 6.30 -4.08
N ALA A 49 7.65 7.21 -3.85
CA ALA A 49 8.39 7.94 -4.89
C ALA A 49 9.17 7.06 -5.86
N ARG A 50 9.59 5.86 -5.45
CA ARG A 50 10.41 4.96 -6.28
C ARG A 50 9.63 4.24 -7.38
N ALA A 51 8.32 4.08 -7.18
CA ALA A 51 7.44 3.40 -8.12
C ALA A 51 6.10 4.16 -8.22
N PRO A 52 6.10 5.36 -8.80
CA PRO A 52 4.88 6.15 -8.91
C PRO A 52 3.85 5.39 -9.77
N ALA A 53 2.59 5.41 -9.33
CA ALA A 53 1.44 4.86 -10.05
C ALA A 53 1.40 3.33 -10.30
N CYS A 54 2.33 2.51 -9.78
CA CYS A 54 2.18 1.04 -9.71
C CYS A 54 2.16 0.57 -8.25
N PRO A 55 0.97 0.38 -7.66
CA PRO A 55 0.82 -0.14 -6.30
C PRO A 55 1.60 -1.45 -6.10
N CYS A 56 1.54 -2.32 -7.11
CA CYS A 56 2.35 -3.52 -7.25
C CYS A 56 3.84 -3.34 -6.92
N ALA A 57 4.49 -2.43 -7.64
CA ALA A 57 5.92 -2.17 -7.50
C ALA A 57 6.21 -1.40 -6.21
N GLN A 58 5.29 -0.53 -5.74
CA GLN A 58 5.41 0.13 -4.45
C GLN A 58 5.49 -0.88 -3.31
N PHE A 59 4.60 -1.88 -3.29
CA PHE A 59 4.63 -2.94 -2.30
C PHE A 59 5.96 -3.72 -2.35
N LEU A 60 6.42 -4.12 -3.53
CA LEU A 60 7.67 -4.86 -3.66
C LEU A 60 8.89 -4.05 -3.20
N GLU A 61 8.95 -2.76 -3.53
CA GLU A 61 10.02 -1.87 -3.07
C GLU A 61 10.03 -1.68 -1.53
N LEU A 62 8.85 -1.68 -0.92
CA LEU A 62 8.71 -1.60 0.54
C LEU A 62 9.08 -2.93 1.22
N ASN A 63 8.65 -4.04 0.64
CA ASN A 63 8.83 -5.37 1.23
C ASN A 63 10.26 -5.90 1.05
N ASN A 64 10.94 -5.55 -0.04
CA ASN A 64 12.35 -5.92 -0.27
C ASN A 64 13.34 -5.22 0.68
N LYS A 65 12.87 -4.22 1.44
CA LYS A 65 13.69 -3.45 2.42
C LYS A 65 13.35 -3.78 3.87
N ALA A 66 12.44 -4.72 4.10
CA ALA A 66 12.07 -5.19 5.43
C ALA A 66 13.07 -6.22 5.96
#